data_AF-A0A819ME90-F1
#
_entry.id   AF-A0A819ME90-F1
#
_cell.length_a   1.000
_cell.length_b   1.000
_cell.length_c   1.000
_cell.angle_alpha   90.00
_cell.angle_beta   90.00
_cell.angle_gamma   90.00
#
_symmetry.space_group_name_H-M   'P 1'
#
loop_
_entity.id
_entity.type
_entity.pdbx_description
1 polymer ?
#
loop_
_entity_poly.entity_id
_entity_poly.type
_entity_poly.pdbx_seq_one_letter_code
_entity_poly.pdbx_strand_id
1 'polypeptide(L)'
;MEAARRLRYPRSSTTASTCSSTDDIGNVAIPVARPPRKLTHSGRPRISLSEEEQENIRYHVHLTLAERIYPTTEKVLNRILADDPSFSIRSTTSLWRWMKKLGFSYKRTSKVVVPLDAVSFMASRARYFAAIDEARSDGSKIFWHDETWCSQNEEKSFVWTDGMTGSGRLRQSKGKGKKFF
;
A
#
# COMPACT_ATOMS: atom_id res chain seq x y z
N MET A 1 -33.07 28.31 25.58
CA MET A 1 -32.04 28.92 26.45
C MET A 1 -31.48 27.78 27.25
N GLU A 2 -30.21 27.39 27.20
CA GLU A 2 -29.02 28.21 27.42
C GLU A 2 -27.78 27.39 26.97
N ALA A 3 -26.86 28.05 26.27
CA ALA A 3 -25.67 27.45 25.67
C ALA A 3 -24.47 27.54 26.62
N ALA A 4 -23.96 26.40 27.09
CA ALA A 4 -22.74 26.37 27.91
C ALA A 4 -21.49 26.28 27.02
N ARG A 5 -20.74 27.39 27.06
CA ARG A 5 -19.49 27.70 26.34
C ARG A 5 -18.36 26.74 26.69
N ARG A 6 -17.62 26.33 25.65
CA ARG A 6 -16.27 25.73 25.75
C ARG A 6 -15.28 26.75 26.32
N LEU A 7 -14.74 26.48 27.50
CA LEU A 7 -13.61 27.23 28.07
C LEU A 7 -12.34 26.96 27.25
N ARG A 8 -11.78 28.00 26.64
CA ARG A 8 -10.44 27.99 26.03
C ARG A 8 -9.44 28.36 27.13
N TYR A 9 -8.48 27.49 27.41
CA TYR A 9 -7.36 27.82 28.28
C TYR A 9 -6.34 28.71 27.54
N PRO A 10 -5.81 29.76 28.18
CA PRO A 10 -4.81 30.63 27.59
C PRO A 10 -3.43 29.96 27.52
N ARG A 11 -2.74 30.18 26.40
CA ARG A 11 -1.34 29.79 26.16
C ARG A 11 -0.45 30.72 26.98
N SER A 12 0.33 30.18 27.92
CA SER A 12 1.36 30.93 28.63
C SER A 12 2.49 31.31 27.65
N SER A 13 2.63 32.62 27.41
CA SER A 13 3.78 33.23 26.76
C SER A 13 4.87 33.44 27.80
N THR A 14 5.95 32.66 27.73
CA THR A 14 7.16 32.92 28.50
C THR A 14 7.88 34.13 27.88
N THR A 15 7.71 35.30 28.49
CA THR A 15 8.53 36.48 28.23
C THR A 15 9.81 36.36 29.06
N ALA A 16 10.95 36.19 28.41
CA ALA A 16 12.25 36.23 29.06
C ALA A 16 12.58 37.67 29.47
N SER A 17 12.87 37.87 30.76
CA SER A 17 13.34 39.12 31.36
C SER A 17 14.63 39.62 30.70
N THR A 18 14.62 40.90 30.37
CA THR A 18 15.78 41.73 30.07
C THR A 18 16.49 42.10 31.39
N CYS A 19 17.79 41.82 31.50
CA CYS A 19 18.68 42.56 32.38
C CYS A 19 19.75 43.25 31.52
N SER A 20 19.82 44.57 31.64
CA SER A 20 20.78 45.46 31.00
C SER A 20 21.95 45.72 31.94
N SER A 21 23.19 45.60 31.46
CA SER A 21 24.33 46.43 31.87
C SER A 21 25.48 46.28 30.86
N THR A 22 25.71 47.37 30.12
CA THR A 22 26.99 47.99 29.74
C THR A 22 28.12 47.10 29.23
N ASP A 23 28.46 47.19 27.94
CA ASP A 23 29.50 48.11 27.47
C ASP A 23 29.65 48.06 25.94
N ASP A 24 29.84 49.24 25.36
CA ASP A 24 30.04 49.54 23.94
C ASP A 24 31.43 49.05 23.48
N ILE A 25 31.51 47.99 22.67
CA ILE A 25 32.58 47.82 21.66
C ILE A 25 31.98 47.09 20.44
N GLY A 26 32.12 47.71 19.26
CA GLY A 26 31.46 47.33 18.01
C GLY A 26 31.52 45.84 17.65
N ASN A 27 30.35 45.22 17.59
CA ASN A 27 30.18 43.82 17.21
C ASN A 27 30.08 43.70 15.69
N VAL A 28 31.22 43.53 15.01
CA VAL A 28 31.24 43.06 13.61
C VAL A 28 30.82 41.59 13.63
N ALA A 29 29.61 41.30 13.17
CA ALA A 29 29.09 39.94 13.09
C ALA A 29 30.00 39.06 12.22
N ILE A 30 30.86 38.25 12.87
CA ILE A 30 31.63 37.22 12.19
C ILE A 30 30.64 36.15 11.71
N PRO A 31 30.58 35.83 10.39
CA PRO A 31 29.72 34.77 9.92
C PRO A 31 30.18 33.44 10.53
N VAL A 32 29.36 32.88 11.43
CA VAL A 32 29.58 31.53 11.97
C VAL A 32 29.56 30.54 10.82
N ALA A 33 30.73 30.01 10.48
CA ALA A 33 30.88 29.00 9.43
C ALA A 33 30.03 27.78 9.78
N ARG A 34 28.98 27.52 8.99
CA ARG A 34 28.25 26.26 9.06
C ARG A 34 29.21 25.15 8.60
N PRO A 35 29.25 23.99 9.27
CA PRO A 35 30.09 22.89 8.80
C PRO A 35 29.74 22.57 7.35
N PRO A 36 30.74 22.26 6.50
CA PRO A 36 30.50 21.95 5.10
C PRO A 36 29.45 20.85 5.03
N ARG A 37 28.33 21.14 4.34
CA ARG A 37 27.31 20.14 4.08
C ARG A 37 28.01 19.03 3.32
N LYS A 38 28.13 17.82 3.91
CA LYS A 38 28.80 16.68 3.26
C LYS A 38 28.27 16.62 1.83
N LEU A 39 29.15 16.79 0.84
CA LEU A 39 28.82 16.54 -0.55
C LEU A 39 28.30 15.12 -0.58
N THR A 40 26.98 14.95 -0.75
CA THR A 40 26.40 13.62 -0.86
C THR A 40 27.06 12.99 -2.07
N HIS A 41 27.89 11.98 -1.83
CA HIS A 41 28.60 11.29 -2.89
C HIS A 41 27.62 10.99 -4.02
N SER A 42 27.96 11.51 -5.21
CA SER A 42 27.47 11.14 -6.53
C SER A 42 26.42 10.03 -6.51
N GLY A 43 25.15 10.40 -6.70
CA GLY A 43 24.07 9.43 -6.83
C GLY A 43 24.44 8.34 -7.84
N ARG A 44 24.08 7.09 -7.52
CA ARG A 44 24.27 5.94 -8.43
C ARG A 44 23.77 6.33 -9.82
N PRO A 45 24.54 6.06 -10.90
CA PRO A 45 24.14 6.42 -12.25
C PRO A 45 22.74 5.86 -12.53
N ARG A 46 21.87 6.71 -13.08
CA ARG A 46 20.53 6.30 -13.46
C ARG A 46 20.66 5.34 -14.65
N ILE A 47 20.23 4.10 -14.45
CA ILE A 47 20.14 3.10 -15.53
C ILE A 47 19.15 3.65 -16.56
N SER A 48 19.63 3.94 -17.77
CA SER A 48 18.83 4.20 -18.97
C SER A 48 18.58 2.87 -19.67
N LEU A 49 17.32 2.58 -20.02
CA LEU A 49 16.97 1.40 -20.79
C LEU A 49 16.79 1.74 -22.26
N SER A 50 17.20 0.85 -23.15
CA SER A 50 16.86 0.91 -24.57
C SER A 50 15.34 0.73 -24.77
N GLU A 51 14.84 1.03 -25.97
CA GLU A 51 13.43 0.77 -26.30
C GLU A 51 13.11 -0.73 -26.29
N GLU A 52 14.05 -1.56 -26.75
CA GLU A 52 13.95 -3.03 -26.73
C GLU A 52 13.82 -3.56 -25.30
N GLU A 53 14.64 -3.06 -24.37
CA GLU A 53 14.58 -3.45 -22.97
C GLU A 53 13.26 -3.04 -22.31
N GLN A 54 12.71 -1.88 -22.71
CA GLN A 54 11.42 -1.40 -22.22
C GLN A 54 10.27 -2.28 -22.73
N GLU A 55 10.31 -2.69 -24.00
CA GLU A 55 9.33 -3.60 -24.58
C GLU A 55 9.45 -5.00 -23.97
N ASN A 56 10.66 -5.45 -23.67
CA ASN A 56 10.91 -6.72 -22.98
C ASN A 56 10.22 -6.74 -21.60
N ILE A 57 10.33 -5.65 -20.83
CA ILE A 57 9.61 -5.53 -19.54
C ILE A 57 8.09 -5.67 -19.74
N ARG A 58 7.52 -4.99 -20.75
CA ARG A 58 6.07 -5.08 -21.03
C ARG A 58 5.67 -6.49 -21.38
N TYR A 59 6.41 -7.13 -22.28
CA TYR A 59 6.19 -8.49 -22.72
C TYR A 59 6.12 -9.45 -21.52
N HIS A 60 7.12 -9.46 -20.64
CA HIS A 60 7.14 -10.37 -19.50
C HIS A 60 6.03 -10.09 -18.47
N VAL A 61 5.64 -8.83 -18.27
CA VAL A 61 4.49 -8.49 -17.42
C VAL A 61 3.21 -9.06 -18.01
N HIS A 62 2.96 -8.84 -19.31
CA HIS A 62 1.76 -9.34 -19.98
C HIS A 62 1.74 -10.86 -20.09
N LEU A 63 2.88 -11.50 -20.34
CA LEU A 63 3.03 -12.95 -20.34
C LEU A 63 2.65 -13.55 -18.98
N THR A 64 3.16 -12.95 -17.89
CA THR A 64 2.83 -13.39 -16.52
C THR A 64 1.33 -13.27 -16.24
N LEU A 65 0.70 -12.20 -16.71
CA LEU A 65 -0.75 -12.02 -16.60
C LEU A 65 -1.54 -13.03 -17.46
N ALA A 66 -1.07 -13.34 -18.66
CA ALA A 66 -1.68 -14.33 -19.55
C ALA A 66 -1.69 -15.74 -18.92
N GLU A 67 -0.64 -16.08 -18.18
CA GLU A 67 -0.50 -17.33 -17.43
C GLU A 67 -1.33 -17.38 -16.13
N ARG A 68 -2.13 -16.35 -15.86
CA ARG A 68 -2.91 -16.21 -14.62
C ARG A 68 -2.05 -16.17 -13.35
N ILE A 69 -0.80 -15.76 -13.48
CA ILE A 69 0.10 -15.53 -12.35
C ILE A 69 0.07 -14.03 -12.02
N TYR A 70 -0.04 -13.70 -10.74
CA TYR A 70 0.09 -12.29 -10.32
C TYR A 70 1.53 -11.81 -10.56
N PRO A 71 1.76 -10.81 -11.43
CA PRO A 71 3.09 -10.26 -11.64
C PRO A 71 3.54 -9.60 -10.33
N THR A 72 4.67 -10.05 -9.81
CA THR A 72 5.42 -9.31 -8.78
C THR A 72 6.72 -8.85 -9.43
N THR A 73 7.29 -7.75 -8.92
CA THR A 73 8.53 -7.21 -9.51
C THR A 73 9.65 -8.24 -9.49
N GLU A 74 9.73 -9.07 -8.45
CA GLU A 74 10.68 -10.17 -8.36
C GLU A 74 10.43 -11.27 -9.40
N LYS A 75 9.18 -11.72 -9.56
CA LYS A 75 8.84 -12.74 -10.56
C LYS A 75 9.14 -12.27 -11.98
N VAL A 76 8.79 -11.03 -12.28
CA VAL A 76 9.05 -10.43 -13.59
C VAL A 76 10.56 -10.31 -13.81
N LEU A 77 11.32 -9.84 -12.81
CA LEU A 77 12.77 -9.73 -12.91
C LEU A 77 13.43 -11.09 -13.13
N ASN A 78 13.07 -12.10 -12.34
CA ASN A 78 13.65 -13.44 -12.46
C ASN A 78 13.34 -14.06 -13.82
N ARG A 79 12.16 -13.78 -14.37
CA ARG A 79 11.78 -14.25 -15.70
C ARG A 79 12.57 -13.56 -16.81
N ILE A 80 12.68 -12.23 -16.75
CA ILE A 80 13.52 -11.47 -17.69
C ILE A 80 14.95 -11.99 -17.66
N LEU A 81 15.53 -12.20 -16.47
CA LEU A 81 16.91 -12.67 -16.33
C LEU A 81 17.12 -14.12 -16.74
N ALA A 82 16.06 -14.95 -16.73
CA ALA A 82 16.12 -16.31 -17.22
C ALA A 82 16.18 -16.36 -18.76
N ASP A 83 15.43 -15.46 -19.42
CA ASP A 83 15.36 -15.39 -20.88
C ASP A 83 16.51 -14.54 -21.47
N ASP A 84 16.91 -13.46 -20.77
CA ASP A 84 18.03 -12.60 -21.11
C ASP A 84 18.93 -12.31 -19.89
N PRO A 85 20.01 -13.10 -19.71
CA PRO A 85 20.97 -12.88 -18.63
C PRO A 85 21.74 -11.55 -18.72
N SER A 86 21.76 -10.90 -19.88
CA SER A 86 22.49 -9.65 -20.15
C SER A 86 21.71 -8.38 -19.80
N PHE A 87 20.45 -8.52 -19.39
CA PHE A 87 19.55 -7.42 -19.06
C PHE A 87 20.13 -6.43 -18.03
N SER A 88 20.02 -5.13 -18.33
CA SER A 88 20.69 -4.06 -17.58
C SER A 88 20.23 -3.92 -16.12
N ILE A 89 18.99 -4.31 -15.80
CA ILE A 89 18.45 -4.18 -14.45
C ILE A 89 18.61 -5.49 -13.67
N ARG A 90 19.31 -5.41 -12.54
CA ARG A 90 19.46 -6.52 -11.59
C ARG A 90 18.73 -6.31 -10.26
N SER A 91 18.18 -5.12 -10.04
CA SER A 91 17.50 -4.78 -8.78
C SER A 91 15.99 -4.71 -8.98
N THR A 92 15.26 -5.35 -8.07
CA THR A 92 13.79 -5.26 -7.97
C THR A 92 13.32 -3.82 -7.84
N THR A 93 14.01 -2.99 -7.06
CA THR A 93 13.65 -1.57 -6.88
C THR A 93 13.81 -0.76 -8.16
N SER A 94 14.84 -1.05 -8.96
CA SER A 94 15.05 -0.40 -10.26
C SER A 94 13.97 -0.80 -11.25
N LEU A 95 13.64 -2.10 -11.32
CA LEU A 95 12.56 -2.59 -12.18
C LEU A 95 11.21 -1.98 -11.76
N TRP A 96 10.92 -1.89 -10.45
CA TRP A 96 9.71 -1.25 -9.94
C TRP A 96 9.55 0.19 -10.45
N ARG A 97 10.63 0.98 -10.42
CA ARG A 97 10.64 2.37 -10.92
C ARG A 97 10.40 2.42 -12.43
N TRP A 98 11.03 1.52 -13.17
CA TRP A 98 10.85 1.44 -14.62
C TRP A 98 9.45 1.00 -15.02
N MET A 99 8.88 -0.01 -14.36
CA MET A 99 7.48 -0.40 -14.55
C MET A 99 6.54 0.79 -14.32
N LYS A 100 6.75 1.58 -13.26
CA LYS A 100 5.99 2.82 -13.03
C LYS A 100 6.15 3.83 -14.17
N LYS A 101 7.37 3.98 -14.70
CA LYS A 101 7.68 4.90 -15.82
C LYS A 101 7.03 4.43 -17.14
N LEU A 102 6.91 3.12 -17.35
CA LEU A 102 6.29 2.52 -18.52
C LEU A 102 4.76 2.59 -18.54
N GLY A 103 4.14 3.11 -17.48
CA GLY A 103 2.69 3.27 -17.37
C GLY A 103 2.00 2.19 -16.50
N PHE A 104 2.76 1.26 -15.93
CA PHE A 104 2.19 0.31 -14.96
C PHE A 104 1.89 0.99 -13.63
N SER A 105 0.82 0.56 -12.98
CA SER A 105 0.38 1.07 -11.69
C SER A 105 0.09 -0.06 -10.72
N TYR A 106 0.77 -0.01 -9.56
CA TYR A 106 0.50 -0.91 -8.46
C TYR A 106 -0.66 -0.36 -7.64
N LYS A 107 -1.83 -0.99 -7.74
CA LYS A 107 -3.08 -0.49 -7.15
C LYS A 107 -3.70 -1.53 -6.23
N ARG A 108 -4.49 -1.04 -5.28
CA ARG A 108 -5.31 -1.89 -4.42
C ARG A 108 -6.44 -2.49 -5.25
N THR A 109 -6.67 -3.78 -5.06
CA THR A 109 -7.79 -4.50 -5.68
C THR A 109 -9.09 -4.14 -4.97
N SER A 110 -10.17 -3.97 -5.75
CA SER A 110 -11.53 -3.83 -5.22
C SER A 110 -12.01 -5.18 -4.68
N LYS A 111 -11.73 -5.48 -3.41
CA LYS A 111 -12.40 -6.57 -2.71
C LYS A 111 -13.84 -6.16 -2.43
N VAL A 112 -14.78 -7.08 -2.57
CA VAL A 112 -16.15 -6.87 -2.08
C VAL A 112 -16.04 -6.71 -0.56
N VAL A 113 -16.31 -5.51 -0.08
CA VAL A 113 -16.38 -5.27 1.36
C VAL A 113 -17.72 -5.83 1.81
N VAL A 114 -17.69 -6.85 2.67
CA VAL A 114 -18.89 -7.30 3.37
C VAL A 114 -19.20 -6.22 4.42
N PRO A 115 -20.33 -5.51 4.34
CA PRO A 115 -20.65 -4.47 5.30
C PRO A 115 -21.13 -5.12 6.60
N LEU A 116 -20.18 -5.55 7.43
CA LEU A 116 -20.45 -6.17 8.74
C LEU A 116 -21.17 -5.18 9.68
N ASP A 117 -21.03 -3.88 9.45
CA ASP A 117 -21.68 -2.83 10.23
C ASP A 117 -23.08 -2.46 9.70
N ALA A 118 -23.60 -3.18 8.70
CA ALA A 118 -24.97 -3.00 8.27
C ALA A 118 -25.92 -3.36 9.41
N VAL A 119 -26.92 -2.51 9.67
CA VAL A 119 -27.91 -2.69 10.75
C VAL A 119 -28.58 -4.06 10.69
N SER A 120 -28.87 -4.57 9.48
CA SER A 120 -29.44 -5.91 9.29
C SER A 120 -28.49 -7.03 9.75
N PHE A 121 -27.19 -6.90 9.47
CA PHE A 121 -26.19 -7.88 9.91
C PHE A 121 -26.03 -7.86 11.43
N MET A 122 -26.00 -6.67 12.03
CA MET A 122 -25.95 -6.50 13.48
C MET A 122 -27.17 -7.13 14.18
N ALA A 123 -28.37 -6.90 13.65
CA ALA A 123 -29.59 -7.48 14.18
C ALA A 123 -29.59 -9.02 14.10
N SER A 124 -29.18 -9.58 12.95
CA SER A 124 -29.03 -11.04 12.80
C SER A 124 -28.01 -11.62 13.78
N ARG A 125 -26.88 -10.94 13.98
CA ARG A 125 -25.85 -11.35 14.94
C ARG A 125 -26.35 -11.33 16.38
N ALA A 126 -27.10 -10.30 16.76
CA ALA A 126 -27.69 -10.21 18.09
C ALA A 126 -28.67 -11.37 18.37
N ARG A 127 -29.55 -11.68 17.41
CA ARG A 127 -30.48 -12.82 17.51
C ARG A 127 -29.75 -14.14 17.61
N TYR A 128 -28.71 -14.32 16.81
CA TYR A 128 -27.88 -15.52 16.82
C TYR A 128 -27.21 -15.74 18.18
N PHE A 129 -26.64 -14.70 18.78
CA PHE A 129 -26.04 -14.83 20.12
C PHE A 129 -27.07 -15.14 21.20
N ALA A 130 -28.25 -14.52 21.15
CA ALA A 130 -29.32 -14.85 22.09
C ALA A 130 -29.71 -16.33 22.01
N ALA A 131 -29.86 -16.88 20.79
CA ALA A 131 -30.18 -18.29 20.58
C ALA A 131 -29.06 -19.23 21.06
N ILE A 132 -27.79 -18.84 20.90
CA ILE A 132 -26.67 -19.61 21.44
C ILE A 132 -26.70 -19.63 22.97
N ASP A 133 -26.98 -18.49 23.60
CA ASP A 133 -26.98 -18.40 25.05
C ASP A 133 -28.12 -19.21 25.66
N GLU A 134 -29.29 -19.23 25.01
CA GLU A 134 -30.40 -20.13 25.33
C GLU A 134 -30.01 -21.62 25.18
N ALA A 135 -29.41 -21.99 24.05
CA ALA A 135 -28.95 -23.38 23.85
C ALA A 135 -27.91 -23.81 24.90
N ARG A 136 -27.07 -22.88 25.37
CA ARG A 136 -26.10 -23.13 26.45
C ARG A 136 -26.76 -23.27 27.81
N SER A 137 -27.77 -22.44 28.12
CA SER A 137 -28.51 -22.57 29.39
C SER A 137 -29.23 -23.91 29.49
N ASP A 138 -29.65 -24.48 28.35
CA ASP A 138 -30.31 -25.78 28.28
C ASP A 138 -29.32 -26.96 28.35
N GLY A 139 -28.02 -26.69 28.49
CA GLY A 139 -26.97 -27.71 28.60
C GLY A 139 -26.57 -28.35 27.28
N SER A 140 -26.97 -27.77 26.13
CA SER A 140 -26.61 -28.32 24.81
C SER A 140 -25.13 -28.13 24.51
N LYS A 141 -24.49 -29.17 23.96
CA LYS A 141 -23.10 -29.10 23.48
C LYS A 141 -23.08 -28.58 22.04
N ILE A 142 -22.40 -27.47 21.82
CA ILE A 142 -22.34 -26.82 20.51
C ILE A 142 -20.99 -27.11 19.85
N PHE A 143 -21.02 -27.66 18.63
CA PHE A 143 -19.84 -27.89 17.81
C PHE A 143 -19.90 -27.01 16.57
N TRP A 144 -18.83 -26.26 16.32
CA TRP A 144 -18.71 -25.40 15.15
C TRP A 144 -17.93 -26.13 14.06
N HIS A 145 -18.51 -26.19 12.86
CA HIS A 145 -17.80 -26.59 11.67
C HIS A 145 -17.87 -25.43 10.67
N ASP A 146 -16.74 -25.04 10.11
CA ASP A 146 -16.67 -24.02 9.08
C ASP A 146 -15.99 -24.59 7.84
N GLU A 147 -16.59 -24.32 6.69
CA GLU A 147 -16.04 -24.66 5.38
C GLU A 147 -15.50 -23.38 4.76
N THR A 148 -14.17 -23.29 4.60
CA THR A 148 -13.58 -22.19 3.86
C THR A 148 -13.47 -22.55 2.38
N TRP A 149 -14.38 -22.01 1.56
CA TRP A 149 -14.31 -22.16 0.11
C TRP A 149 -13.17 -21.30 -0.46
N CYS A 150 -12.09 -21.93 -0.92
CA CYS A 150 -11.06 -21.25 -1.71
C CYS A 150 -11.61 -20.97 -3.11
N SER A 151 -11.77 -19.69 -3.43
CA SER A 151 -12.41 -19.28 -4.68
C SER A 151 -11.35 -19.00 -5.75
N GLN A 152 -11.54 -19.51 -6.97
CA GLN A 152 -10.60 -19.27 -8.08
C GLN A 152 -10.54 -17.78 -8.50
N ASN A 153 -11.53 -17.00 -8.10
CA ASN A 153 -11.60 -15.55 -8.29
C ASN A 153 -11.03 -14.74 -7.10
N GLU A 154 -10.47 -15.40 -6.08
CA GLU A 154 -9.79 -14.68 -5.00
C GLU A 154 -8.56 -13.93 -5.56
N GLU A 155 -8.49 -12.65 -5.21
CA GLU A 155 -7.47 -11.75 -5.72
C GLU A 155 -6.61 -11.17 -4.61
N LYS A 156 -5.32 -11.02 -4.92
CA LYS A 156 -4.39 -10.33 -4.04
C LYS A 156 -4.88 -8.91 -3.75
N SER A 157 -4.63 -8.43 -2.55
CA SER A 157 -5.03 -7.08 -2.15
C SER A 157 -4.40 -5.97 -2.99
N PHE A 158 -3.25 -6.24 -3.62
CA PHE A 158 -2.57 -5.31 -4.53
C PHE A 158 -2.04 -6.05 -5.74
N VAL A 159 -2.18 -5.43 -6.91
CA VAL A 159 -1.79 -6.00 -8.21
C VAL A 159 -1.22 -4.90 -9.10
N TRP A 160 -0.25 -5.27 -9.95
CA TRP A 160 0.21 -4.42 -11.05
C TRP A 160 -0.82 -4.40 -12.16
N THR A 161 -1.26 -3.21 -12.54
CA THR A 161 -2.21 -2.98 -13.62
C THR A 161 -1.58 -2.09 -14.67
N ASP A 162 -1.71 -2.48 -15.94
CA ASP A 162 -1.36 -1.63 -17.07
C ASP A 162 -2.37 -0.48 -17.21
N GLY A 163 -1.86 0.74 -17.14
CA GLY A 163 -2.64 1.96 -17.28
C GLY A 163 -3.04 2.29 -18.71
N MET A 164 -2.35 1.75 -19.73
CA MET A 164 -2.65 2.02 -21.14
C MET A 164 -3.83 1.17 -21.63
N THR A 165 -3.80 -0.14 -21.35
CA THR A 165 -4.82 -1.07 -21.88
C THR A 165 -6.02 -1.22 -20.96
N GLY A 166 -5.91 -0.87 -19.66
CA GLY A 166 -6.94 -1.16 -18.64
C GLY A 166 -7.16 -2.67 -18.37
N SER A 167 -6.54 -3.53 -19.19
CA SER A 167 -6.58 -5.00 -19.19
C SER A 167 -5.61 -5.63 -18.18
N GLY A 168 -4.86 -4.81 -17.42
CA GLY A 168 -3.84 -5.30 -16.50
C GLY A 168 -4.35 -6.03 -15.25
N ARG A 169 -5.65 -6.30 -15.14
CA ARG A 169 -6.18 -7.16 -14.07
C ARG A 169 -6.21 -8.58 -14.59
N LEU A 170 -5.83 -9.55 -13.76
CA LEU A 170 -6.14 -10.95 -14.08
C LEU A 170 -7.63 -11.02 -14.37
N ARG A 171 -7.99 -11.50 -15.56
CA ARG A 171 -9.34 -11.47 -16.08
C ARG A 171 -10.21 -12.35 -15.18
N GLN A 172 -10.80 -11.76 -14.14
CA GLN A 172 -11.79 -12.42 -13.31
C GLN A 172 -12.94 -12.80 -14.24
N SER A 173 -13.32 -14.08 -14.25
CA SER A 173 -14.53 -14.46 -14.95
C SER A 173 -15.67 -13.63 -14.35
N LYS A 174 -16.42 -12.91 -15.18
CA LYS A 174 -17.59 -12.13 -14.72
C LYS A 174 -18.74 -13.03 -14.22
N GLY A 175 -18.54 -14.35 -14.17
CA GLY A 175 -19.51 -15.32 -13.72
C GLY A 175 -19.39 -15.62 -12.24
N LYS A 176 -20.47 -16.15 -11.65
CA LYS A 176 -20.40 -16.82 -10.35
C LYS A 176 -19.33 -17.92 -10.47
N GLY A 177 -18.32 -17.89 -9.60
CA GLY A 177 -17.21 -18.84 -9.63
C GLY A 177 -17.72 -20.28 -9.79
N LYS A 178 -17.03 -21.08 -10.60
CA LYS A 178 -17.43 -22.48 -10.84
C LYS A 178 -17.32 -23.21 -9.50
N LYS A 179 -18.45 -23.71 -8.98
CA LYS A 179 -18.43 -24.60 -7.82
C LYS A 179 -17.82 -25.92 -8.29
N PHE A 180 -16.70 -26.31 -7.69
CA PHE A 180 -16.17 -27.65 -7.89
C PHE A 180 -17.06 -28.58 -7.05
N PHE A 181 -17.84 -29.40 -7.75
CA PHE A 181 -18.50 -30.58 -7.23
C PHE A 181 -17.91 -31.78 -7.96
#